data_AF-T2JH33-F1
#
_entry.id   AF-T2JH33-F1
#
_cell.length_a   1.000
_cell.length_b   1.000
_cell.length_c   1.000
_cell.angle_alpha   90.00
_cell.angle_beta   90.00
_cell.angle_gamma   90.00
#
_symmetry.space_group_name_H-M   'P 1'
#
loop_
_entity.id
_entity.type
_entity.pdbx_description
1 polymer ?
#
loop_
_entity_poly.entity_id
_entity_poly.type
_entity_poly.pdbx_seq_one_letter_code
_entity_poly.pdbx_strand_id
1 'polypeptide(L)'
;MTISPIILTLIILLLALVSFVCEFFPVDTTAIAITILLILCKLVTPEQGLSGFSNSATITVMAMFILSAGITRTGGLQIVRDLLFRLGGKSLKKANCCSGNYCRIHQCFY
;
A
#
# COMPACT_ATOMS: atom_id res chain seq x y z
N MET A 1 -14.62 -6.84 41.02
CA MET A 1 -15.16 -7.93 40.19
C MET A 1 -14.39 -7.93 38.88
N THR A 2 -13.59 -8.97 38.70
CA THR A 2 -12.47 -9.06 37.76
C THR A 2 -12.95 -9.45 36.37
N ILE A 3 -13.17 -8.47 35.50
CA ILE A 3 -13.17 -8.72 34.07
C ILE A 3 -11.70 -8.91 33.68
N SER A 4 -11.35 -10.12 33.27
CA SER A 4 -9.99 -10.43 32.80
C SER A 4 -9.63 -9.49 31.65
N PRO A 5 -8.41 -8.92 31.62
CA PRO A 5 -7.96 -8.02 30.56
C PRO A 5 -8.14 -8.64 29.16
N ILE A 6 -8.11 -9.97 29.08
CA ILE A 6 -8.31 -10.78 27.88
C ILE A 6 -9.71 -10.61 27.26
N ILE A 7 -10.76 -10.49 28.08
CA ILE A 7 -12.14 -10.34 27.57
C ILE A 7 -12.33 -8.94 27.00
N LEU A 8 -11.74 -7.93 27.65
CA LEU A 8 -11.78 -6.55 27.18
C LEU A 8 -11.03 -6.38 25.85
N THR A 9 -9.85 -7.00 25.70
CA THR A 9 -9.10 -6.97 24.44
C THR A 9 -9.82 -7.72 23.32
N LEU A 10 -10.49 -8.84 23.61
CA LEU A 10 -11.27 -9.59 22.63
C LEU A 10 -12.43 -8.78 22.05
N ILE A 11 -13.16 -8.04 22.90
CA ILE A 11 -14.28 -7.19 22.48
C ILE A 11 -13.79 -6.06 21.57
N ILE A 12 -12.69 -5.40 21.93
CA ILE A 12 -12.10 -4.31 21.13
C ILE A 12 -11.60 -4.84 19.77
N LEU A 13 -10.97 -6.02 19.75
CA LEU A 13 -10.49 -6.66 18.52
C LEU A 13 -11.64 -7.00 17.56
N LEU A 14 -12.72 -7.58 18.08
CA LEU A 14 -13.92 -7.89 17.30
C LEU A 14 -14.54 -6.61 16.71
N LEU A 15 -14.63 -5.55 17.50
CA LEU A 15 -15.19 -4.28 17.04
C LEU A 15 -14.32 -3.64 15.95
N ALA A 16 -12.99 -3.68 16.09
CA ALA A 16 -12.06 -3.21 15.06
C ALA A 16 -12.18 -4.01 13.76
N LEU A 17 -12.31 -5.34 13.85
CA LEU A 17 -12.49 -6.23 12.70
C LEU A 17 -13.78 -5.92 11.94
N VAL A 18 -14.90 -5.77 12.65
CA VAL A 18 -16.20 -5.44 12.04
C VAL A 18 -16.16 -4.07 11.36
N SER A 19 -15.50 -3.09 11.97
CA SER A 19 -15.29 -1.76 11.37
C SER A 19 -14.42 -1.83 10.11
N PHE A 20 -13.43 -2.72 10.09
CA PHE A 20 -12.54 -2.91 8.94
C PHE A 20 -13.27 -3.52 7.74
N VAL A 21 -14.18 -4.46 7.95
CA VAL A 21 -14.92 -5.16 6.88
C VAL A 21 -15.95 -4.25 6.16
N CYS A 22 -16.35 -3.11 6.74
CA CYS A 22 -17.27 -2.16 6.12
C CYS A 22 -16.66 -1.31 4.97
N GLU A 23 -15.59 -1.78 4.30
CA GLU A 23 -14.79 -1.11 3.25
C GLU A 23 -15.58 -0.28 2.20
N PHE A 24 -15.91 0.98 2.52
CA PHE A 24 -16.50 1.92 1.56
C PHE A 24 -15.46 2.93 0.99
N PHE A 25 -14.27 3.05 1.60
CA PHE A 25 -13.28 4.08 1.30
C PHE A 25 -11.83 3.53 1.31
N PRO A 26 -10.88 4.25 0.67
CA PRO A 26 -9.45 3.92 0.69
C PRO A 26 -8.96 3.70 2.12
N VAL A 27 -8.19 2.63 2.33
CA VAL A 27 -7.69 2.17 3.63
C VAL A 27 -7.10 3.26 4.52
N ASP A 28 -6.40 4.25 3.95
CA ASP A 28 -5.87 5.39 4.68
C ASP A 28 -6.96 6.31 5.27
N THR A 29 -8.04 6.53 4.52
CA THR A 29 -9.16 7.40 4.94
C THR A 29 -10.03 6.69 5.98
N THR A 30 -10.30 5.40 5.80
CA THR A 30 -11.04 4.58 6.76
C THR A 30 -10.29 4.48 8.09
N ALA A 31 -8.96 4.34 8.09
CA ALA A 31 -8.16 4.28 9.31
C ALA A 31 -8.27 5.56 10.16
N ILE A 32 -8.19 6.75 9.53
CA ILE A 32 -8.33 8.04 10.22
C ILE A 32 -9.76 8.21 10.74
N ALA A 33 -10.77 7.88 9.94
CA ALA A 33 -12.18 7.97 10.32
C ALA A 33 -12.52 7.08 11.53
N ILE A 34 -12.05 5.82 11.53
CA ILE A 34 -12.27 4.87 12.62
C ILE A 34 -11.58 5.35 13.92
N THR A 35 -10.36 5.87 13.82
CA THR A 35 -9.62 6.42 14.98
C THR A 35 -10.39 7.59 15.61
N ILE A 36 -10.90 8.51 14.80
CA ILE A 36 -11.72 9.64 15.28
C ILE A 36 -13.02 9.15 15.92
N LEU A 37 -13.71 8.18 15.29
CA LEU A 37 -14.95 7.60 15.84
C LEU A 37 -14.72 6.94 17.21
N LEU A 38 -13.62 6.17 17.35
CA LEU A 38 -13.26 5.48 18.59
C LEU A 38 -12.94 6.45 19.73
N ILE A 39 -12.25 7.56 19.43
CA ILE A 39 -11.95 8.62 20.39
C ILE A 39 -13.23 9.35 20.80
N LEU A 40 -14.11 9.67 19.85
CA LEU A 40 -15.41 10.33 20.12
C LEU A 40 -16.34 9.46 20.96
N CYS A 41 -16.36 8.15 20.72
CA CYS A 41 -17.09 7.18 21.55
C CYS A 41 -16.44 6.92 22.93
N LYS A 42 -15.34 7.61 23.27
CA LYS A 42 -14.51 7.41 24.48
C LYS A 42 -14.12 5.95 24.74
N LEU A 43 -14.04 5.13 23.68
CA LEU A 43 -13.74 3.71 23.81
C LEU A 43 -12.23 3.45 23.90
N VAL A 44 -11.43 4.38 23.35
CA VAL A 44 -9.96 4.34 23.32
C VAL A 44 -9.43 5.74 23.66
N THR A 45 -8.38 5.82 24.48
CA THR A 45 -7.71 7.10 24.79
C THR A 45 -6.93 7.61 23.57
N PRO A 46 -6.76 8.92 23.39
CA PRO A 46 -6.01 9.47 22.25
C PRO A 46 -4.58 8.92 22.15
N GLU A 47 -3.90 8.66 23.27
CA GLU A 47 -2.59 8.00 23.26
C GLU A 47 -2.61 6.59 22.70
N GLN A 48 -3.64 5.79 22.99
CA GLN A 48 -3.77 4.45 22.42
C GLN A 48 -4.12 4.50 20.93
N GLY A 49 -4.94 5.47 20.50
CA GLY A 49 -5.21 5.70 19.07
C GLY A 49 -3.95 6.10 18.29
N LEU A 50 -3.10 6.96 18.86
CA LEU A 50 -1.85 7.38 18.22
C LEU A 50 -0.76 6.30 18.22
N SER A 51 -0.81 5.34 19.14
CA SER A 51 0.19 4.26 19.24
C SER A 51 0.30 3.42 17.96
N GLY A 52 -0.76 3.34 17.16
CA GLY A 52 -0.76 2.68 15.85
C GLY A 52 0.11 3.37 14.80
N PHE A 53 0.28 4.69 14.88
CA PHE A 53 1.16 5.45 13.96
C PHE A 53 2.65 5.26 14.29
N SER A 54 3.00 5.01 15.56
CA SER A 54 4.36 4.68 16.00
C SER A 54 4.71 3.20 15.83
N ASN A 55 3.84 2.40 15.21
CA ASN A 55 4.13 1.00 14.93
C ASN A 55 5.07 0.88 13.73
N SER A 56 6.12 0.05 13.88
CA SER A 56 7.08 -0.25 12.81
C SER A 56 6.41 -0.69 11.50
N ALA A 57 5.30 -1.43 11.58
CA ALA A 57 4.52 -1.82 10.40
C ALA A 57 3.95 -0.61 9.64
N THR A 58 3.30 0.31 10.33
CA THR A 58 2.71 1.53 9.74
C THR A 58 3.77 2.41 9.09
N ILE A 59 4.90 2.62 9.79
CA ILE A 59 6.03 3.40 9.26
C ILE A 59 6.58 2.77 7.97
N THR A 60 6.67 1.44 7.93
CA THR A 60 7.14 0.70 6.74
C THR A 60 6.19 0.88 5.55
N VAL A 61 4.87 0.80 5.77
CA VAL A 61 3.87 1.01 4.72
C VAL A 61 3.94 2.45 4.18
N MET A 62 4.05 3.44 5.06
CA MET A 62 4.24 4.84 4.64
C MET A 62 5.51 5.02 3.81
N ALA A 63 6.62 4.41 4.22
CA ALA A 63 7.87 4.44 3.47
C ALA A 63 7.73 3.78 2.08
N MET A 64 7.00 2.67 1.97
CA MET A 64 6.71 2.01 0.69
C MET A 64 5.85 2.88 -0.24
N PHE A 65 4.85 3.60 0.28
CA PHE A 65 4.07 4.55 -0.52
C PHE A 65 4.94 5.69 -1.06
N ILE A 66 5.79 6.28 -0.22
CA ILE A 66 6.75 7.31 -0.63
C ILE A 66 7.71 6.77 -1.69
N LEU A 67 8.24 5.56 -1.47
CA LEU A 67 9.15 4.90 -2.41
C LEU A 67 8.48 4.65 -3.76
N SER A 68 7.24 4.15 -3.76
CA SER A 68 6.45 3.91 -4.99
C SER A 68 6.25 5.20 -5.79
N ALA A 69 5.88 6.29 -5.11
CA ALA A 69 5.74 7.60 -5.74
C ALA A 69 7.09 8.13 -6.27
N GLY A 70 8.17 7.96 -5.50
CA GLY A 70 9.52 8.39 -5.86
C GLY A 70 10.09 7.65 -7.08
N ILE A 71 9.92 6.33 -7.15
CA ILE A 71 10.33 5.51 -8.30
C ILE A 71 9.56 5.93 -9.56
N THR A 72 8.25 6.16 -9.43
CA THR A 72 7.39 6.58 -10.55
C THR A 72 7.81 7.95 -11.09
N ARG A 73 8.18 8.89 -10.20
CA ARG A 73 8.58 10.26 -10.59
C ARG A 73 9.98 10.34 -11.19
N THR A 74 10.91 9.50 -10.73
CA THR A 74 12.32 9.47 -11.20
C THR A 74 12.51 8.63 -12.46
N GLY A 75 11.50 7.88 -12.88
CA GLY A 75 11.62 6.94 -13.99
C GLY A 75 12.53 5.74 -13.67
N GLY A 76 12.76 5.45 -12.38
CA GLY A 76 13.61 4.33 -11.96
C GLY A 76 13.04 2.98 -12.44
N LEU A 77 11.72 2.88 -12.56
CA LEU A 77 11.05 1.69 -13.11
C LEU A 77 11.48 1.40 -14.55
N GLN A 78 11.83 2.43 -15.32
CA GLN A 78 12.25 2.35 -16.71
C GLN A 78 13.67 1.79 -16.84
N ILE A 79 14.51 2.02 -15.84
CA ILE A 79 15.86 1.45 -15.78
C ILE A 79 15.77 -0.02 -15.35
N VAL A 80 14.93 -0.31 -14.36
CA VAL A 80 14.72 -1.68 -13.86
C VAL A 80 14.09 -2.57 -14.92
N ARG A 81 13.09 -2.09 -15.67
CA ARG A 81 12.49 -2.85 -16.79
C ARG A 81 13.55 -3.16 -17.85
N ASP A 82 14.40 -2.20 -18.23
CA ASP A 82 15.39 -2.38 -19.29
C ASP A 82 16.48 -3.37 -18.83
N LEU A 83 16.86 -3.33 -17.55
CA LEU A 83 17.78 -4.30 -16.95
C LEU A 83 17.17 -5.71 -16.91
N LEU A 84 15.91 -5.85 -16.52
CA LEU A 84 15.19 -7.13 -16.52
C LEU A 84 15.06 -7.71 -17.93
N PHE A 85 14.73 -6.90 -18.93
CA PHE A 85 14.70 -7.34 -20.34
C PHE A 85 16.07 -7.80 -20.83
N ARG A 86 17.15 -7.13 -20.42
CA ARG A 86 18.53 -7.54 -20.79
C ARG A 86 18.98 -8.83 -20.11
N LEU A 87 18.54 -9.08 -18.87
CA LEU A 87 18.88 -10.29 -18.12
C LEU A 87 18.02 -11.49 -18.51
N GLY A 88 16.71 -11.29 -18.72
CA GLY A 88 15.75 -12.34 -19.09
C GLY A 88 15.65 -12.62 -20.59
N GLY A 89 16.12 -11.71 -21.45
CA GLY A 89 15.96 -11.76 -22.90
C GLY A 89 16.96 -12.65 -23.65
N LYS A 90 17.29 -13.84 -23.15
CA LYS A 90 18.13 -14.81 -23.90
C LYS A 90 17.33 -15.74 -24.82
N SER A 91 15.98 -15.69 -24.81
CA SER A 91 15.16 -16.60 -25.63
C SER A 91 13.95 -15.96 -26.32
N LEU A 92 14.03 -14.69 -26.72
CA LEU A 92 13.19 -14.18 -27.81
C LEU A 92 14.09 -13.44 -28.78
N LYS A 93 14.56 -14.19 -29.79
CA LYS A 93 15.09 -13.64 -31.04
C LYS A 93 14.19 -12.47 -31.45
N LYS A 94 14.78 -11.26 -31.47
CA LYS A 94 14.55 -10.23 -32.48
C LYS A 94 13.15 -10.30 -33.11
N ALA A 95 12.14 -9.83 -32.41
CA ALA A 95 10.93 -9.39 -33.09
C ALA A 95 11.34 -8.14 -33.88
N ASN A 96 11.72 -8.36 -35.14
CA ASN A 96 11.87 -7.34 -36.16
C ASN A 96 10.56 -6.53 -36.24
N CYS A 97 10.48 -5.42 -35.51
CA CYS A 97 9.48 -4.38 -35.74
C CYS A 97 10.10 -3.18 -36.49
N CYS A 98 11.07 -3.47 -37.37
CA CYS A 98 11.43 -2.63 -38.50
C CYS A 98 11.23 -3.47 -39.76
N SER A 99 10.03 -3.43 -40.31
CA SER A 99 9.77 -3.78 -41.70
C SER A 99 9.27 -2.52 -42.39
N GLY A 100 10.16 -1.85 -43.15
CA GLY A 100 9.85 -0.69 -43.97
C GLY A 100 10.04 0.69 -43.31
N ASN A 101 10.11 1.72 -44.16
CA ASN A 101 10.52 3.11 -43.90
C ASN A 101 9.60 3.93 -42.97
N TYR A 102 8.86 3.29 -42.06
CA TYR A 102 8.04 3.99 -41.07
C TYR A 102 8.22 3.38 -39.67
N CYS A 103 9.27 3.80 -38.98
CA CYS A 103 9.47 3.49 -37.57
C CYS A 103 8.65 4.48 -36.73
N ARG A 104 7.35 4.20 -36.56
CA ARG A 104 6.53 4.94 -35.59
C ARG A 104 6.80 4.37 -34.20
N ILE A 105 7.74 5.00 -33.51
CA ILE A 105 8.30 4.69 -32.18
C ILE A 105 7.29 4.67 -31.01
N HIS A 106 5.98 4.72 -31.26
CA HIS A 106 4.99 5.10 -30.25
C HIS A 106 4.06 3.96 -29.78
N GLN A 107 4.27 2.71 -30.23
CA GLN A 107 3.29 1.63 -30.01
C GLN A 107 3.85 0.26 -29.60
N CYS A 108 5.11 0.17 -29.15
CA CYS A 108 5.65 -1.07 -28.57
C CYS A 108 5.69 -1.08 -27.04
N PHE A 109 5.05 -0.12 -26.37
CA PHE A 109 5.02 -0.09 -24.91
C PHE A 109 3.66 0.45 -24.40
N TYR A 110 2.60 -0.30 -24.68
CA TYR A 110 1.50 -0.46 -23.74
C TYR A 110 1.28 -1.95 -23.53
#